data_AF-A0A747PVX4-F1
#
_entry.id   AF-A0A747PVX4-F1
#
_cell.length_a   1.000
_cell.length_b   1.000
_cell.length_c   1.000
_cell.angle_alpha   90.00
_cell.angle_beta   90.00
_cell.angle_gamma   90.00
#
_symmetry.space_group_name_H-M   'P 1'
#
loop_
_entity.id
_entity.type
_entity.pdbx_description
1 polymer ?
#
loop_
_entity_poly.entity_id
_entity_poly.type
_entity_poly.pdbx_seq_one_letter_code
_entity_poly.pdbx_strand_id
1 'polypeptide(L)'
;MTDKKRWMLTHDSHELKKGEIYEGENLPAWLVGKAVPAVDSAGTAGGITQAQLTEALALNDVLTEERDALKAQLTEALAALEKANADLQAKQKKA
;
A
#
# COMPACT_ATOMS: atom_id res chain seq x y z
N MET A 1 25.96 -12.39 12.28
CA MET A 1 24.67 -13.04 11.96
C MET A 1 24.78 -13.46 10.51
N THR A 2 24.70 -14.75 10.20
CA THR A 2 24.74 -15.22 8.80
C THR A 2 23.34 -15.11 8.23
N ASP A 3 23.14 -14.21 7.27
CA ASP A 3 21.88 -14.05 6.56
C ASP A 3 21.57 -15.33 5.77
N LYS A 4 20.65 -16.16 6.29
CA LYS A 4 20.15 -17.32 5.56
C LYS A 4 19.34 -16.83 4.38
N LYS A 5 19.71 -17.28 3.18
CA LYS A 5 18.95 -17.04 1.96
C LYS A 5 17.80 -18.04 1.87
N ARG A 6 16.71 -17.61 1.25
CA ARG A 6 15.48 -18.40 1.10
C ARG A 6 15.20 -18.62 -0.37
N TRP A 7 14.76 -19.81 -0.73
CA TRP A 7 14.42 -20.16 -2.12
C TRP A 7 13.11 -20.93 -2.16
N MET A 8 12.21 -20.53 -3.06
CA MET A 8 10.94 -21.20 -3.30
C MET A 8 11.08 -22.24 -4.41
N LEU A 9 10.68 -23.47 -4.14
CA LEU A 9 10.73 -24.56 -5.11
C LEU A 9 9.68 -24.35 -6.21
N THR A 10 10.12 -24.45 -7.47
CA THR A 10 9.26 -24.44 -8.65
C THR A 10 8.88 -25.85 -9.11
N HIS A 11 9.58 -26.88 -8.60
CA HIS A 11 9.39 -28.30 -8.92
C HIS A 11 9.65 -29.16 -7.68
N ASP A 12 9.06 -30.36 -7.62
CA ASP A 12 9.35 -31.35 -6.58
C ASP A 12 10.81 -31.82 -6.64
N SER A 13 11.47 -31.88 -5.49
CA SER A 13 12.88 -32.30 -5.38
C SER A 13 13.25 -32.66 -3.95
N HIS A 14 13.98 -33.78 -3.76
CA HIS A 14 14.64 -34.14 -2.49
C HIS A 14 13.73 -33.98 -1.25
N GLU A 15 12.60 -34.70 -1.29
CA GLU A 15 11.57 -34.69 -0.23
C GLU A 15 10.78 -33.38 -0.09
N LEU A 16 11.16 -32.32 -0.81
CA LEU A 16 10.46 -31.06 -0.87
C LEU A 16 9.52 -30.99 -2.07
N LYS A 17 8.38 -30.33 -1.87
CA LYS A 17 7.34 -30.12 -2.89
C LYS A 17 7.44 -28.76 -3.54
N LYS A 18 6.94 -28.66 -4.78
CA LYS A 18 6.72 -27.37 -5.45
C LYS A 18 5.93 -26.43 -4.53
N GLY A 19 6.46 -25.22 -4.34
CA GLY A 19 5.90 -24.19 -3.46
C GLY A 19 6.52 -24.14 -2.06
N GLU A 20 7.27 -25.16 -1.64
CA GLU A 20 7.97 -25.14 -0.35
C GLU A 20 9.21 -24.24 -0.39
N ILE A 21 9.65 -23.81 0.79
CA ILE A 21 10.78 -22.90 0.97
C ILE A 21 11.97 -23.68 1.53
N TYR A 22 13.10 -23.61 0.84
CA TYR A 22 14.40 -24.06 1.34
C TYR A 22 15.17 -22.87 1.92
N GLU A 23 15.75 -23.04 3.11
CA GLU A 23 16.55 -22.02 3.80
C GLU A 23 17.98 -22.51 4.01
N GLY A 24 18.96 -21.73 3.58
CA GLY A 24 20.37 -22.09 3.66
C GLY A 24 21.30 -20.94 3.29
N GLU A 25 22.60 -21.11 3.48
CA GLU A 25 23.58 -20.08 3.09
C GLU A 25 23.75 -19.99 1.57
N ASN A 26 23.65 -21.13 0.88
CA ASN A 26 23.77 -21.26 -0.57
C ASN A 26 22.72 -22.23 -1.12
N LEU A 27 22.35 -22.04 -2.38
CA LEU A 27 21.43 -22.93 -3.09
C LEU A 27 22.17 -24.24 -3.42
N PRO A 28 21.75 -25.40 -2.90
CA PRO A 28 22.39 -26.66 -3.21
C PRO A 28 22.18 -27.05 -4.67
N ALA A 29 23.12 -27.81 -5.23
CA ALA A 29 23.12 -28.22 -6.63
C ALA A 29 21.81 -28.93 -7.06
N TRP A 30 21.19 -29.69 -6.17
CA TRP A 30 19.94 -30.42 -6.43
C TRP A 30 18.68 -29.51 -6.51
N LEU A 31 18.81 -28.22 -6.17
CA LEU A 31 17.78 -27.19 -6.36
C LEU A 31 18.06 -26.21 -7.49
N VAL A 32 19.25 -26.26 -8.12
CA VAL A 32 19.59 -25.37 -9.24
C VAL A 32 18.62 -25.61 -10.40
N GLY A 33 17.98 -24.54 -10.88
CA GLY A 33 16.93 -24.60 -11.92
C GLY A 33 15.57 -25.11 -11.44
N LYS A 34 15.45 -25.57 -10.18
CA LYS A 34 14.22 -26.05 -9.55
C LYS A 34 13.72 -25.17 -8.41
N ALA A 35 14.44 -24.11 -8.08
CA ALA A 35 14.04 -23.13 -7.09
C ALA A 35 14.44 -21.73 -7.56
N VAL A 36 13.66 -20.74 -7.14
CA VAL A 36 13.90 -19.32 -7.38
C VAL A 36 14.14 -18.62 -6.05
N PRO A 37 14.89 -17.50 -5.98
CA PRO A 37 14.98 -16.71 -4.76
C PRO A 37 13.57 -16.45 -4.23
N ALA A 38 13.32 -16.83 -2.99
CA ALA A 38 12.06 -16.48 -2.37
C ALA A 38 12.08 -14.96 -2.25
N VAL A 39 11.17 -14.29 -2.95
CA VAL A 39 10.86 -12.91 -2.61
C VAL A 39 10.39 -13.01 -1.18
N ASP A 40 11.13 -12.40 -0.25
CA ASP A 40 10.60 -12.18 1.09
C ASP A 40 9.39 -11.27 0.90
N SER A 41 8.24 -11.89 0.71
CA SER A 41 6.96 -11.36 1.18
C SER A 41 7.02 -11.42 2.71
N ALA A 42 7.99 -10.72 3.30
CA ALA A 42 8.02 -10.40 4.71
C ALA A 42 6.81 -9.49 4.96
N GLY A 43 5.64 -10.10 5.10
CA GLY A 43 4.38 -9.37 5.24
C GLY A 43 3.07 -10.14 5.04
N THR A 44 3.05 -11.41 4.62
CA THR A 44 1.75 -12.10 4.39
C THR A 44 1.65 -13.52 4.93
N ALA A 45 2.30 -13.80 6.07
CA ALA A 45 1.99 -14.97 6.90
C ALA A 45 0.89 -14.69 7.96
N GLY A 46 0.05 -13.69 7.72
CA GLY A 46 -1.16 -13.41 8.46
C GLY A 46 -2.16 -12.80 7.48
N GLY A 47 -3.05 -13.62 6.93
CA GLY A 47 -4.13 -13.11 6.09
C GLY A 47 -4.90 -12.04 6.85
N ILE A 48 -5.38 -11.01 6.13
CA ILE A 48 -6.27 -9.99 6.70
C ILE A 48 -7.46 -10.74 7.30
N THR A 49 -7.64 -10.59 8.61
CA THR A 49 -8.80 -11.17 9.30
C THR A 49 -10.07 -10.44 8.88
N GLN A 50 -11.21 -11.11 8.96
CA GLN A 50 -12.51 -10.48 8.65
C GLN A 50 -12.72 -9.18 9.46
N ALA A 51 -12.24 -9.14 10.71
CA ALA A 51 -12.31 -7.95 11.56
C ALA A 51 -11.48 -6.79 11.01
N GLN A 52 -10.23 -7.06 10.59
CA GLN A 52 -9.36 -6.04 9.98
C GLN A 52 -9.92 -5.52 8.65
N LEU A 53 -10.57 -6.38 7.85
CA LEU A 53 -11.24 -5.96 6.63
C LEU A 53 -12.44 -5.05 6.94
N THR A 54 -13.27 -5.42 7.91
CA THR A 54 -14.41 -4.60 8.34
C THR A 54 -13.97 -3.25 8.91
N GLU A 55 -12.91 -3.21 9.71
CA GLU A 55 -12.36 -1.97 10.25
C GLU A 55 -11.78 -1.08 9.14
N ALA A 56 -11.05 -1.67 8.18
CA ALA A 56 -10.51 -0.92 7.04
C ALA A 56 -11.62 -0.33 6.14
N LEU A 57 -12.74 -1.05 5.95
CA LEU A 57 -13.89 -0.55 5.22
C LEU A 57 -14.58 0.61 5.96
N ALA A 58 -14.81 0.48 7.27
CA ALA A 58 -15.38 1.54 8.08
C ALA A 58 -14.50 2.81 8.09
N LEU A 59 -13.18 2.63 8.16
CA LEU A 59 -12.24 3.75 8.06
C LEU A 59 -12.28 4.40 6.67
N ASN A 60 -12.49 3.63 5.59
CA ASN A 60 -12.63 4.16 4.24
C ASN A 60 -13.87 5.05 4.08
N ASP A 61 -14.98 4.65 4.71
CA ASP A 61 -16.21 5.45 4.72
C ASP A 61 -15.98 6.79 5.43
N VAL A 62 -15.35 6.77 6.62
CA VAL A 62 -15.01 8.00 7.37
C VAL A 62 -14.09 8.91 6.56
N LEU A 63 -13.02 8.35 5.96
CA LEU A 63 -12.10 9.13 5.14
C LEU A 63 -12.78 9.72 3.89
N THR A 64 -13.78 9.02 3.35
CA THR A 64 -14.58 9.50 2.22
C THR A 64 -15.44 10.69 2.63
N GLU A 65 -16.11 10.61 3.79
CA GLU A 65 -16.90 11.71 4.35
C GLU A 65 -16.02 12.93 4.67
N GLU A 66 -14.88 12.73 5.35
CA GLU A 66 -13.93 13.81 5.67
C GLU A 66 -13.39 14.48 4.41
N ARG A 67 -13.02 13.69 3.40
CA ARG A 67 -12.56 14.20 2.11
C ARG A 67 -13.61 15.09 1.44
N ASP A 68 -14.87 14.69 1.48
CA ASP A 68 -15.95 15.44 0.83
C ASP A 68 -16.30 16.71 1.60
N ALA A 69 -16.25 16.67 2.94
CA ALA A 69 -16.34 17.86 3.78
C ALA A 69 -15.20 18.86 3.52
N LEU A 70 -13.96 18.37 3.38
CA LEU A 70 -12.80 19.21 3.06
C LEU A 70 -12.91 19.82 1.66
N LYS A 71 -13.42 19.08 0.67
CA LYS A 71 -13.68 19.62 -0.67
C LYS A 71 -14.76 20.72 -0.66
N ALA A 72 -15.81 20.55 0.14
CA ALA A 72 -16.83 21.58 0.31
C ALA A 72 -16.22 22.86 0.92
N GLN A 73 -15.46 22.72 2.00
CA GLN A 73 -14.76 23.84 2.65
C GLN A 73 -13.78 24.55 1.70
N LEU A 74 -13.03 23.80 0.89
CA LEU A 74 -12.12 24.38 -0.09
C LEU A 74 -12.88 25.18 -1.16
N THR A 75 -14.03 24.67 -1.61
CA THR A 75 -14.88 25.35 -2.59
C THR A 75 -15.44 26.66 -2.02
N GLU A 76 -15.92 26.64 -0.78
CA GLU A 76 -16.40 27.85 -0.10
C GLU A 76 -15.29 28.89 0.10
N ALA A 77 -14.09 28.46 0.51
CA ALA A 77 -12.95 29.33 0.70
C ALA A 77 -12.51 30.00 -0.62
N LEU A 78 -12.52 29.25 -1.74
CA LEU A 78 -12.23 29.80 -3.06
C LEU A 78 -13.27 30.84 -3.48
N ALA A 79 -14.57 30.56 -3.31
CA ALA A 79 -15.63 31.51 -3.63
C ALA A 79 -15.53 32.79 -2.79
N ALA A 80 -15.17 32.68 -1.51
CA ALA A 80 -14.94 33.83 -0.65
C ALA A 80 -13.76 34.68 -1.11
N LEU A 81 -12.67 34.04 -1.54
CA LEU A 81 -11.47 34.72 -2.06
C LEU A 81 -11.76 35.45 -3.39
N GLU A 82 -12.50 34.81 -4.30
CA GLU A 82 -12.93 35.42 -5.56
C GLU A 82 -13.78 36.67 -5.31
N LYS A 83 -14.73 36.60 -4.38
CA LYS A 83 -15.56 37.74 -4.00
C LYS A 83 -14.71 38.87 -3.42
N ALA A 84 -13.80 38.57 -2.49
CA ALA A 84 -12.93 39.57 -1.88
C ALA A 84 -12.04 40.25 -2.95
N ASN A 85 -11.52 39.49 -3.91
CA ASN A 85 -10.75 40.02 -5.03
C ASN A 85 -11.58 40.94 -5.93
N ALA A 86 -12.82 40.57 -6.26
CA ALA A 86 -13.72 41.41 -7.04
C ALA A 86 -14.02 42.74 -6.33
N ASP A 87 -14.27 42.70 -5.01
CA ASP A 87 -14.51 43.90 -4.21
C ASP A 87 -13.29 44.83 -4.16
N LEU A 88 -12.08 44.26 -4.04
CA LEU A 88 -10.84 45.03 -4.08
C LEU A 88 -10.62 45.70 -5.43
N GLN A 89 -10.83 44.97 -6.54
CA GLN A 89 -10.73 45.55 -7.88
C GLN A 89 -11.76 46.67 -8.10
N ALA A 90 -12.99 46.49 -7.62
CA ALA A 90 -14.03 47.50 -7.73
C ALA A 90 -13.69 48.78 -6.93
N LYS A 91 -13.04 48.65 -5.77
CA LYS A 91 -12.55 49.79 -4.99
C LYS A 91 -11.38 50.50 -5.69
N GLN A 92 -10.43 49.75 -6.24
CA GLN A 92 -9.29 50.32 -6.98
C GLN A 92 -9.71 51.09 -8.22
N LYS A 93 -10.79 50.68 -8.91
CA LYS A 93 -11.32 51.42 -10.08
C LYS A 93 -12.09 52.70 -9.74
N LYS A 94 -12.45 52.91 -8.46
CA LYS A 94 -13.20 54.07 -7.97
C LYS A 94 -12.32 55.12 -7.27
N ALA A 95 -11.05 54.80 -7.05
CA ALA A 95 -10.01 55.70 -6.53
C ALA A 95 -9.23 56.32 -7.69
#